data_AF-H2JE54-F1
#
_entry.id   AF-H2JE54-F1
#
_cell.length_a   1.000
_cell.length_b   1.000
_cell.length_c   1.000
_cell.angle_alpha   90.00
_cell.angle_beta   90.00
_cell.angle_gamma   90.00
#
_symmetry.space_group_name_H-M   'P 1'
#
loop_
_entity.id
_entity.type
_entity.pdbx_description
1 polymer ?
#
loop_
_entity_poly.entity_id
_entity_poly.type
_entity_poly.pdbx_seq_one_letter_code
_entity_poly.pdbx_strand_id
1 'polypeptide(L)'
;MFYIRYPFVSQQPTVMQEQPYYPVQSEYDAYQYTDDYSAFRQPGDPPPVLSNNPATTRIVLFKELTGFPNYGNPSRNADILYTGNQGTWTFDSPAFLIVPGNQRAQIVIRSVLDDHSSVPVNRYSARITINGSVVHNGPVPLQHGVPAGGMFTNWRDLTFNVPNLRRNNRVTIVNTSTAGPSDWIAFDWMELRLSPR
;
A
#
# COMPACT_ATOMS: atom_id res chain seq x y z
N MET A 1 -10.11 34.59 6.99
CA MET A 1 -10.01 33.27 6.31
C MET A 1 -8.58 32.79 6.52
N PHE A 2 -8.36 31.90 7.49
CA PHE A 2 -7.01 31.53 7.94
C PHE A 2 -6.54 30.28 7.21
N TYR A 3 -5.49 30.43 6.40
CA TYR A 3 -4.77 29.31 5.80
C TYR A 3 -3.73 28.82 6.81
N ILE A 4 -4.00 27.71 7.48
CA ILE A 4 -3.01 27.04 8.33
C ILE A 4 -2.20 26.10 7.43
N ARG A 5 -0.95 26.47 7.14
CA ARG A 5 0.06 25.57 6.57
C ARG A 5 0.84 24.96 7.72
N TYR A 6 0.80 23.63 7.85
CA TYR A 6 1.70 22.88 8.71
C TYR A 6 2.93 22.45 7.90
N PRO A 7 4.16 22.89 8.23
CA PRO A 7 5.35 22.30 7.68
C PRO A 7 5.76 21.12 8.57
N PHE A 8 5.87 19.91 8.01
CA PHE A 8 6.51 18.80 8.74
C PHE A 8 7.67 18.25 7.94
N VAL A 9 8.82 18.20 8.63
CA VAL A 9 10.09 17.61 8.24
C VAL A 9 9.96 16.11 8.45
N SER A 10 10.09 15.31 7.39
CA SER A 10 10.13 13.84 7.54
C SER A 10 11.47 13.43 8.13
N GLN A 11 11.44 12.75 9.28
CA GLN A 11 12.59 12.02 9.79
C GLN A 11 13.01 10.96 8.76
N GLN A 12 14.31 10.87 8.51
CA GLN A 12 14.90 9.93 7.56
C GLN A 12 14.58 8.49 8.00
N PRO A 13 14.23 7.57 7.07
CA PRO A 13 14.12 6.16 7.43
C PRO A 13 15.49 5.62 7.83
N THR A 14 15.55 4.96 8.99
CA THR A 14 16.71 4.16 9.40
C THR A 14 16.84 2.97 8.46
N VAL A 15 17.91 2.92 7.68
CA VAL A 15 18.23 1.76 6.84
C VAL A 15 18.79 0.68 7.76
N MET A 16 17.99 -0.34 8.09
CA MET A 16 18.52 -1.58 8.66
C MET A 16 19.06 -2.43 7.51
N GLN A 17 20.38 -2.42 7.33
CA GLN A 17 21.07 -3.43 6.54
C GLN A 17 21.25 -4.68 7.41
N GLU A 18 20.45 -5.72 7.15
CA GLU A 18 20.82 -7.06 7.59
C GLU A 18 22.00 -7.53 6.73
N GLN A 19 23.15 -7.72 7.37
CA GLN A 19 24.32 -8.36 6.76
C GLN A 19 24.01 -9.86 6.60
N PRO A 20 24.15 -10.45 5.40
CA PRO A 20 24.05 -11.90 5.27
C PRO A 20 25.22 -12.57 6.01
N TYR A 21 24.90 -13.44 6.96
CA TYR A 21 25.85 -14.33 7.61
C TYR A 21 26.32 -15.39 6.61
N TYR A 22 27.58 -15.29 6.17
CA TYR A 22 28.24 -16.38 5.45
C TYR A 22 29.00 -17.24 6.46
N PRO A 23 28.68 -18.54 6.62
CA PRO A 23 29.54 -19.42 7.39
C PRO A 23 30.86 -19.61 6.63
N VAL A 24 31.96 -19.25 7.28
CA VAL A 24 33.32 -19.61 6.85
C VAL A 24 33.46 -21.13 7.02
N GLN A 25 33.46 -21.87 5.91
CA GLN A 25 33.87 -23.28 5.93
C GLN A 25 35.37 -23.33 6.18
N SER A 26 35.77 -23.96 7.28
CA SER A 26 37.16 -24.31 7.56
C SER A 26 37.62 -25.39 6.59
N GLU A 27 38.57 -25.06 5.70
CA GLU A 27 39.48 -26.03 5.13
C GLU A 27 40.22 -26.72 6.29
N TYR A 28 40.10 -28.04 6.39
CA TYR A 28 41.15 -29.04 6.60
C TYR A 28 40.51 -30.38 7.01
N ASP A 29 41.02 -31.46 6.39
CA ASP A 29 40.82 -32.90 6.70
C ASP A 29 39.49 -33.52 6.22
N ALA A 30 39.41 -34.68 5.55
CA ALA A 30 40.39 -35.71 5.22
C ALA A 30 39.86 -36.61 4.08
N TYR A 31 40.80 -37.38 3.53
CA TYR A 31 40.75 -38.39 2.47
C TYR A 31 39.52 -39.33 2.35
N GLN A 32 39.22 -39.62 1.08
CA GLN A 32 38.68 -40.87 0.50
C GLN A 32 37.27 -41.35 0.86
N TYR A 33 36.34 -41.17 -0.09
CA TYR A 33 35.48 -42.26 -0.55
C TYR A 33 35.14 -42.05 -2.04
N THR A 34 35.65 -42.94 -2.89
CA THR A 34 35.21 -43.07 -4.28
C THR A 34 33.89 -43.83 -4.28
N ASP A 35 32.77 -43.15 -4.53
CA ASP A 35 31.56 -43.82 -4.97
C ASP A 35 31.15 -43.25 -6.33
N ASP A 36 31.49 -44.03 -7.35
CA ASP A 36 31.00 -43.94 -8.72
C ASP A 36 29.50 -44.30 -8.73
N TYR A 37 28.64 -43.31 -8.45
CA TYR A 37 27.21 -43.44 -8.71
C TYR A 37 26.93 -43.09 -10.18
N SER A 38 27.08 -44.08 -11.05
CA SER A 38 26.42 -44.11 -12.35
C SER A 38 24.90 -44.24 -12.13
N ALA A 39 24.23 -43.10 -11.93
CA ALA A 39 22.78 -43.05 -11.84
C ALA A 39 22.14 -43.40 -13.20
N PHE A 40 21.72 -44.66 -13.33
CA PHE A 40 20.83 -45.10 -14.41
C PHE A 40 19.52 -44.31 -14.31
N ARG A 41 19.23 -43.43 -15.27
CA ARG A 41 17.90 -42.85 -15.47
C ARG A 41 16.92 -43.97 -15.79
N GLN A 42 15.85 -44.11 -15.00
CA GLN A 42 14.75 -45.00 -15.36
C GLN A 42 14.03 -44.45 -16.60
N PRO A 43 13.74 -45.28 -17.63
CA PRO A 43 12.95 -44.85 -18.78
C PRO A 43 11.50 -44.60 -18.34
N GLY A 44 11.11 -43.33 -18.19
CA GLY A 44 9.75 -42.95 -17.81
C GLY A 44 9.64 -41.69 -16.96
N ASP A 45 10.73 -41.26 -16.32
CA ASP A 45 10.70 -40.00 -15.56
C ASP A 45 10.62 -38.80 -16.51
N PRO A 46 9.59 -37.93 -16.39
CA PRO A 46 9.56 -36.69 -17.14
C PRO A 46 10.81 -35.88 -16.78
N PRO A 47 11.45 -35.21 -17.76
CA PRO A 47 12.66 -34.46 -17.49
C PRO A 47 12.41 -33.44 -16.38
N PRO A 48 13.36 -33.25 -15.46
CA PRO A 48 13.21 -32.29 -14.37
C PRO A 48 12.88 -30.91 -14.94
N VAL A 49 11.79 -30.32 -14.45
CA VAL A 49 11.40 -28.96 -14.85
C VAL A 49 12.38 -27.99 -14.17
N LEU A 50 13.27 -27.40 -14.94
CA LEU A 50 14.10 -26.29 -14.50
C LEU A 50 13.23 -25.03 -14.42
N SER A 51 12.71 -24.71 -13.23
CA SER A 51 12.01 -23.44 -13.00
C SER A 51 13.01 -22.34 -12.68
N ASN A 52 13.15 -21.35 -13.58
CA ASN A 52 13.83 -20.10 -13.27
C ASN A 52 12.77 -19.08 -12.83
N ASN A 53 12.62 -18.90 -11.52
CA ASN A 53 11.81 -17.84 -10.94
C ASN A 53 12.74 -16.69 -10.53
N PRO A 54 13.01 -15.72 -11.43
CA PRO A 54 13.90 -14.62 -11.10
C PRO A 54 13.37 -13.81 -9.91
N ALA A 55 14.27 -13.34 -9.06
CA ALA A 55 13.91 -12.46 -7.96
C ALA A 55 13.23 -11.18 -8.50
N THR A 56 12.13 -10.76 -7.88
CA THR A 56 11.43 -9.51 -8.23
C THR A 56 11.45 -8.56 -7.04
N THR A 57 11.81 -7.29 -7.29
CA THR A 57 11.83 -6.26 -6.25
C THR A 57 10.48 -5.58 -6.15
N ARG A 58 9.86 -5.56 -4.98
CA ARG A 58 8.64 -4.78 -4.71
C ARG A 58 8.95 -3.66 -3.74
N ILE A 59 8.59 -2.43 -4.10
CA ILE A 59 8.81 -1.24 -3.28
C ILE A 59 7.45 -0.75 -2.77
N VAL A 60 7.38 -0.37 -1.49
CA VAL A 60 6.18 0.21 -0.88
C VAL A 60 6.56 1.52 -0.22
N LEU A 61 5.90 2.61 -0.62
CA LEU A 61 5.95 3.88 0.08
C LEU A 61 4.69 3.97 0.93
N PHE A 62 4.86 3.99 2.25
CA PHE A 62 3.76 4.01 3.21
C PHE A 62 3.55 5.43 3.76
N LYS A 63 2.28 5.82 3.93
CA LYS A 63 1.88 7.07 4.57
C LYS A 63 0.80 6.79 5.60
N GLU A 64 1.13 7.05 6.86
CA GLU A 64 0.18 7.12 7.97
C GLU A 64 -0.63 8.41 7.89
N LEU A 65 -1.94 8.35 8.16
CA LEU A 65 -2.82 9.52 8.18
C LEU A 65 -3.20 9.87 9.62
N THR A 66 -3.17 11.15 9.98
CA THR A 66 -3.11 11.56 11.40
C THR A 66 -3.97 12.77 11.77
N GLY A 67 -4.92 13.16 10.93
CA GLY A 67 -5.75 14.35 11.10
C GLY A 67 -6.84 14.21 12.16
N PHE A 68 -7.16 12.99 12.61
CA PHE A 68 -8.21 12.69 13.56
C PHE A 68 -7.80 11.51 14.48
N PRO A 69 -7.85 11.69 15.80
CA PRO A 69 -7.55 10.62 16.75
C PRO A 69 -8.77 9.68 16.95
N ASN A 70 -8.52 8.49 17.49
CA ASN A 70 -9.46 7.47 17.97
C ASN A 70 -9.82 6.32 17.00
N TYR A 71 -9.80 6.54 15.68
CA TYR A 71 -10.35 5.54 14.75
C TYR A 71 -9.32 4.58 14.15
N GLY A 72 -8.12 5.08 13.82
CA GLY A 72 -7.07 4.30 13.14
C GLY A 72 -6.57 3.11 13.94
N ASN A 73 -6.03 2.09 13.29
CA ASN A 73 -5.59 0.87 13.97
C ASN A 73 -4.25 0.36 13.41
N PRO A 74 -3.19 0.27 14.22
CA PRO A 74 -3.16 0.37 15.69
C PRO A 74 -2.91 1.78 16.24
N SER A 75 -2.61 2.76 15.38
CA SER A 75 -2.10 4.08 15.77
C SER A 75 -3.15 5.00 16.40
N ARG A 76 -4.44 4.66 16.31
CA ARG A 76 -5.58 5.54 16.59
C ARG A 76 -5.68 6.75 15.67
N ASN A 77 -4.89 6.82 14.62
CA ASN A 77 -4.80 7.99 13.75
C ASN A 77 -5.51 7.72 12.42
N ALA A 78 -6.34 8.65 11.98
CA ALA A 78 -6.95 8.59 10.65
C ALA A 78 -7.09 10.02 10.09
N ASP A 79 -7.26 10.16 8.79
CA ASP A 79 -7.84 11.37 8.21
C ASP A 79 -9.33 11.14 7.93
N ILE A 80 -10.13 12.20 7.99
CA ILE A 80 -11.57 12.15 7.72
C ILE A 80 -11.93 13.19 6.67
N LEU A 81 -12.77 12.79 5.71
CA LEU A 81 -13.43 13.71 4.79
C LEU A 81 -14.93 13.66 5.00
N TYR A 82 -15.49 14.74 5.54
CA TYR A 82 -16.94 14.98 5.54
C TYR A 82 -17.49 15.11 4.13
N THR A 83 -18.79 14.89 3.96
CA THR A 83 -19.50 15.06 2.69
C THR A 83 -19.21 16.44 2.09
N GLY A 84 -18.77 16.45 0.82
CA GLY A 84 -18.38 17.66 0.09
C GLY A 84 -16.93 18.09 0.28
N ASN A 85 -16.21 17.56 1.26
CA ASN A 85 -14.81 17.90 1.51
C ASN A 85 -13.85 17.17 0.57
N GLN A 86 -12.63 17.71 0.49
CA GLN A 86 -11.55 17.20 -0.33
C GLN A 86 -10.25 17.11 0.49
N GLY A 87 -9.52 16.01 0.29
CA GLY A 87 -8.17 15.79 0.79
C GLY A 87 -7.16 15.63 -0.35
N THR A 88 -5.89 15.94 -0.08
CA THR A 88 -4.78 15.69 -1.00
C THR A 88 -3.59 15.14 -0.23
N TRP A 89 -3.05 14.03 -0.72
CA TRP A 89 -1.85 13.40 -0.19
C TRP A 89 -0.80 13.23 -1.29
N THR A 90 0.46 13.42 -0.91
CA THR A 90 1.59 13.38 -1.83
C THR A 90 2.58 12.29 -1.42
N PHE A 91 2.99 11.49 -2.40
CA PHE A 91 4.08 10.51 -2.30
C PHE A 91 5.28 11.02 -3.07
N ASP A 92 6.32 11.42 -2.34
CA ASP A 92 7.60 11.81 -2.91
C ASP A 92 8.53 10.61 -2.96
N SER A 93 8.76 10.10 -4.17
CA SER A 93 9.69 9.01 -4.41
C SER A 93 11.10 9.56 -4.68
N PRO A 94 12.15 8.96 -4.11
CA PRO A 94 13.51 9.16 -4.62
C PRO A 94 13.58 8.86 -6.12
N ALA A 95 14.34 9.65 -6.86
CA ALA A 95 14.38 9.55 -8.33
C ALA A 95 14.85 8.16 -8.82
N PHE A 96 15.76 7.52 -8.08
CA PHE A 96 16.30 6.20 -8.42
C PHE A 96 15.27 5.05 -8.31
N LEU A 97 14.14 5.27 -7.62
CA LEU A 97 13.07 4.26 -7.52
C LEU A 97 12.17 4.24 -8.74
N ILE A 98 12.12 5.33 -9.52
CA ILE A 98 11.21 5.47 -10.66
C ILE A 98 12.00 5.21 -11.93
N VAL A 99 11.85 4.02 -12.50
CA VAL A 99 12.35 3.70 -13.84
C VAL A 99 11.16 3.81 -14.81
N PRO A 100 11.05 4.92 -15.58
CA PRO A 100 9.92 5.13 -16.46
C PRO A 100 9.73 3.95 -17.42
N GLY A 101 8.50 3.49 -17.57
CA GLY A 101 8.14 2.43 -18.52
C GLY A 101 8.43 1.00 -18.06
N ASN A 102 9.15 0.79 -16.96
CA ASN A 102 9.49 -0.56 -16.47
C ASN A 102 8.74 -0.98 -15.19
N GLN A 103 7.86 -0.13 -14.68
CA GLN A 103 7.13 -0.38 -13.43
C GLN A 103 5.62 -0.29 -13.62
N ARG A 104 4.90 -1.07 -12.82
CA ARG A 104 3.48 -0.93 -12.52
C ARG A 104 3.37 -0.29 -11.15
N ALA A 105 2.38 0.58 -10.98
CA ALA A 105 2.14 1.25 -9.73
C ALA A 105 0.67 1.14 -9.34
N GLN A 106 0.44 0.85 -8.05
CA GLN A 106 -0.88 0.82 -7.44
C GLN A 106 -0.88 1.69 -6.21
N ILE A 107 -1.97 2.42 -5.99
CA ILE A 107 -2.27 3.00 -4.69
C ILE A 107 -3.23 2.07 -3.97
N VAL A 108 -2.95 1.81 -2.70
CA VAL A 108 -3.88 1.18 -1.76
C VAL A 108 -4.23 2.20 -0.70
N ILE A 109 -5.52 2.36 -0.46
CA ILE A 109 -6.07 3.33 0.47
C ILE A 109 -6.92 2.54 1.47
N ARG A 110 -6.51 2.51 2.73
CA ARG A 110 -7.27 1.83 3.77
C ARG A 110 -8.34 2.77 4.31
N SER A 111 -9.59 2.37 4.15
CA SER A 111 -10.75 3.24 4.34
C SER A 111 -11.91 2.55 5.04
N VAL A 112 -12.80 3.36 5.60
CA VAL A 112 -14.06 2.93 6.20
C VAL A 112 -15.08 4.07 6.11
N LEU A 113 -16.37 3.74 6.15
CA LEU A 113 -17.43 4.74 6.21
C LEU A 113 -17.63 5.22 7.65
N ASP A 114 -18.38 6.32 7.78
CA ASP A 114 -18.92 6.81 9.05
C ASP A 114 -19.40 5.67 9.96
N ASP A 115 -19.26 5.81 11.27
CA ASP A 115 -19.75 4.83 12.23
C ASP A 115 -21.24 4.97 12.56
N HIS A 116 -21.92 5.97 11.98
CA HIS A 116 -23.37 6.08 12.01
C HIS A 116 -24.06 5.09 11.04
N SER A 117 -24.36 3.89 11.54
CA SER A 117 -25.01 2.82 10.75
C SER A 117 -26.48 3.09 10.35
N SER A 118 -27.07 4.22 10.75
CA SER A 118 -28.42 4.63 10.35
C SER A 118 -28.46 5.19 8.92
N VAL A 119 -27.33 5.57 8.35
CA VAL A 119 -27.22 6.07 6.98
C VAL A 119 -26.92 4.91 6.04
N PRO A 120 -27.71 4.66 4.99
CA PRO A 120 -27.43 3.56 4.07
C PRO A 120 -26.07 3.70 3.37
N VAL A 121 -25.29 2.61 3.33
CA VAL A 121 -23.96 2.51 2.68
C VAL A 121 -23.97 3.01 1.23
N ASN A 122 -25.07 2.79 0.50
CA ASN A 122 -25.18 3.21 -0.90
C ASN A 122 -25.26 4.74 -1.11
N ARG A 123 -25.33 5.54 -0.04
CA ARG A 123 -25.23 7.01 -0.09
C ARG A 123 -23.78 7.51 -0.10
N TYR A 124 -22.82 6.64 0.24
CA TYR A 124 -21.42 7.02 0.28
C TYR A 124 -20.76 6.86 -1.09
N SER A 125 -20.11 7.94 -1.55
CA SER A 125 -19.41 7.95 -2.82
C SER A 125 -18.19 8.85 -2.76
N ALA A 126 -17.23 8.60 -3.65
CA ALA A 126 -16.03 9.42 -3.76
C ALA A 126 -15.60 9.61 -5.21
N ARG A 127 -14.91 10.71 -5.46
CA ARG A 127 -14.10 10.91 -6.66
C ARG A 127 -12.63 10.85 -6.28
N ILE A 128 -11.89 9.93 -6.88
CA ILE A 128 -10.46 9.73 -6.62
C ILE A 128 -9.69 10.08 -7.89
N THR A 129 -8.74 11.00 -7.74
CA THR A 129 -7.89 11.50 -8.81
C THR A 129 -6.43 11.27 -8.44
N ILE A 130 -5.67 10.64 -9.33
CA ILE A 130 -4.25 10.38 -9.15
C ILE A 130 -3.50 11.05 -10.29
N ASN A 131 -2.53 11.92 -9.95
CA ASN A 131 -1.71 12.64 -10.93
C ASN A 131 -2.53 13.43 -11.98
N GLY A 132 -3.72 13.88 -11.60
CA GLY A 132 -4.65 14.60 -12.48
C GLY A 132 -5.64 13.70 -13.25
N SER A 133 -5.48 12.38 -13.23
CA SER A 133 -6.38 11.42 -13.87
C SER A 133 -7.41 10.88 -12.87
N VAL A 134 -8.69 10.90 -13.23
CA VAL A 134 -9.75 10.29 -12.42
C VAL A 134 -9.67 8.77 -12.55
N VAL A 135 -9.47 8.09 -11.42
CA VAL A 135 -9.38 6.62 -11.36
C VAL A 135 -10.62 5.98 -10.75
N HIS A 136 -11.44 6.76 -10.04
CA HIS A 136 -12.72 6.34 -9.48
C HIS A 136 -13.67 7.54 -9.40
N ASN A 137 -14.95 7.31 -9.68
CA ASN A 137 -16.00 8.30 -9.50
C ASN A 137 -17.34 7.59 -9.28
N GLY A 138 -17.82 7.56 -8.04
CA GLY A 138 -19.08 6.91 -7.69
C GLY A 138 -19.05 6.20 -6.35
N PRO A 139 -20.00 5.28 -6.11
CA PRO A 139 -20.11 4.53 -4.86
C PRO A 139 -18.81 3.83 -4.48
N VAL A 140 -18.51 3.78 -3.19
CA VAL A 140 -17.34 3.09 -2.65
C VAL A 140 -17.77 1.78 -1.96
N PRO A 141 -17.12 0.63 -2.24
CA PRO A 141 -17.49 -0.66 -1.66
C PRO A 141 -16.95 -0.81 -0.22
N LEU A 142 -17.38 0.08 0.66
CA LEU A 142 -16.95 0.14 2.05
C LEU A 142 -18.12 -0.20 2.99
N GLN A 143 -17.79 -0.39 4.26
CA GLN A 143 -18.74 -0.63 5.34
C GLN A 143 -18.57 0.44 6.43
N HIS A 144 -19.58 0.61 7.28
CA HIS A 144 -19.50 1.51 8.45
C HIS A 144 -18.42 1.08 9.42
N GLY A 145 -17.79 2.05 10.10
CA GLY A 145 -16.80 1.82 11.13
C GLY A 145 -17.38 1.06 12.33
N VAL A 146 -16.67 0.04 12.81
CA VAL A 146 -17.08 -0.76 13.98
C VAL A 146 -15.87 -1.02 14.90
N PRO A 147 -16.00 -0.77 16.21
CA PRO A 147 -17.16 -0.24 16.93
C PRO A 147 -17.30 1.28 16.81
N ALA A 148 -18.53 1.80 16.89
CA ALA A 148 -18.78 3.24 16.89
C ALA A 148 -18.10 3.95 18.07
N GLY A 149 -17.53 5.12 17.81
CA GLY A 149 -16.78 5.95 18.76
C GLY A 149 -15.46 5.35 19.24
N GLY A 150 -15.05 4.18 18.71
CA GLY A 150 -13.87 3.46 19.13
C GLY A 150 -12.89 3.19 17.98
N MET A 151 -11.81 2.48 18.29
CA MET A 151 -10.82 2.08 17.30
C MET A 151 -11.42 1.04 16.35
N PHE A 152 -11.52 1.36 15.06
CA PHE A 152 -12.17 0.47 14.11
C PHE A 152 -11.32 -0.76 13.81
N THR A 153 -12.00 -1.88 13.67
CA THR A 153 -11.38 -3.20 13.42
C THR A 153 -11.64 -3.70 11.99
N ASN A 154 -12.50 -3.02 11.26
CA ASN A 154 -13.13 -3.51 10.05
C ASN A 154 -12.83 -2.63 8.81
N TRP A 155 -11.68 -1.97 8.81
CA TRP A 155 -11.15 -1.22 7.68
C TRP A 155 -11.07 -2.08 6.40
N ARG A 156 -11.28 -1.46 5.23
CA ARG A 156 -11.21 -2.09 3.90
C ARG A 156 -10.29 -1.33 2.97
N ASP A 157 -9.67 -2.05 2.05
CA ASP A 157 -8.72 -1.48 1.11
C ASP A 157 -9.42 -1.11 -0.20
N LEU A 158 -9.26 0.14 -0.64
CA LEU A 158 -9.54 0.56 -2.01
C LEU A 158 -8.23 0.55 -2.80
N THR A 159 -8.20 -0.15 -3.93
CA THR A 159 -6.98 -0.31 -4.74
C THR A 159 -7.18 0.25 -6.15
N PHE A 160 -6.28 1.11 -6.61
CA PHE A 160 -6.33 1.70 -7.95
C PHE A 160 -4.96 1.66 -8.61
N ASN A 161 -4.93 1.52 -9.93
CA ASN A 161 -3.71 1.73 -10.70
C ASN A 161 -3.32 3.21 -10.69
N VAL A 162 -2.02 3.50 -10.71
CA VAL A 162 -1.47 4.86 -10.76
C VAL A 162 -1.12 5.21 -12.20
N PRO A 163 -1.98 5.96 -12.91
CA PRO A 163 -1.66 6.45 -14.25
C PRO A 163 -0.56 7.50 -14.16
N ASN A 164 0.28 7.57 -15.21
CA ASN A 164 1.34 8.57 -15.34
C ASN A 164 2.20 8.64 -14.07
N LEU A 165 2.78 7.51 -13.65
CA LEU A 165 3.68 7.43 -12.49
C LEU A 165 4.76 8.51 -12.59
N ARG A 166 4.89 9.31 -11.53
CA ARG A 166 5.85 10.41 -11.42
C ARG A 166 6.72 10.21 -10.21
N ARG A 167 7.74 11.07 -10.07
CA ARG A 167 8.50 11.18 -8.82
C ARG A 167 7.62 11.66 -7.66
N ASN A 168 6.81 12.69 -7.93
CA ASN A 168 5.82 13.23 -7.02
C ASN A 168 4.45 12.72 -7.48
N ASN A 169 3.88 11.77 -6.74
CA ASN A 169 2.54 11.26 -7.03
C ASN A 169 1.54 11.91 -6.09
N ARG A 170 0.50 12.51 -6.65
CA ARG A 170 -0.54 13.22 -5.89
C ARG A 170 -1.85 12.45 -5.97
N VAL A 171 -2.37 12.07 -4.81
CA VAL A 171 -3.67 11.43 -4.63
C VAL A 171 -4.62 12.47 -4.06
N THR A 172 -5.73 12.70 -4.76
CA THR A 172 -6.77 13.63 -4.37
C THR A 172 -8.08 12.86 -4.24
N ILE A 173 -8.74 12.97 -3.09
CA ILE A 173 -10.02 12.33 -2.83
C ILE A 173 -11.03 13.42 -2.50
N VAL A 174 -12.19 13.38 -3.15
CA VAL A 174 -13.35 14.21 -2.83
C VAL A 174 -14.44 13.28 -2.33
N ASN A 175 -15.00 13.55 -1.15
CA ASN A 175 -16.19 12.87 -0.68
C ASN A 175 -17.41 13.46 -1.41
N THR A 176 -17.95 12.70 -2.36
CA THR A 176 -19.09 13.10 -3.21
C THR A 176 -20.41 12.50 -2.73
N SER A 177 -20.44 12.00 -1.50
CA SER A 177 -21.60 11.32 -0.92
C SER A 177 -22.87 12.16 -1.01
N THR A 178 -24.01 11.48 -1.12
CA THR A 178 -25.33 12.10 -1.00
C THR A 178 -25.86 12.02 0.43
N ALA A 179 -25.03 11.57 1.37
CA ALA A 179 -25.29 11.54 2.81
C ALA A 179 -25.37 12.98 3.38
N GLY A 180 -25.62 13.10 4.69
CA GLY A 180 -25.65 14.37 5.37
C GLY A 180 -24.28 15.08 5.41
N PRO A 181 -24.25 16.39 5.69
CA PRO A 181 -22.99 17.15 5.75
C PRO A 181 -22.05 16.69 6.86
N SER A 182 -22.58 16.12 7.94
CA SER A 182 -21.80 15.55 9.04
C SER A 182 -21.33 14.12 8.77
N ASP A 183 -21.82 13.48 7.70
CA ASP A 183 -21.38 12.13 7.35
C ASP A 183 -19.99 12.17 6.72
N TRP A 184 -19.20 11.15 6.99
CA TRP A 184 -17.80 11.14 6.55
C TRP A 184 -17.30 9.79 6.03
N ILE A 185 -16.13 9.84 5.39
CA ILE A 185 -15.30 8.69 5.03
C ILE A 185 -13.95 8.88 5.70
N ALA A 186 -13.47 7.85 6.39
CA ALA A 186 -12.18 7.88 7.07
C ALA A 186 -11.11 7.08 6.30
N PHE A 187 -9.86 7.45 6.53
CA PHE A 187 -8.68 6.90 5.88
C PHE A 187 -7.60 6.67 6.95
N ASP A 188 -7.11 5.44 7.08
CA ASP A 188 -6.13 5.03 8.10
C ASP A 188 -4.70 5.25 7.58
N TRP A 189 -4.39 4.64 6.44
CA TRP A 189 -3.12 4.79 5.75
C TRP A 189 -3.28 4.69 4.24
N MET A 190 -2.21 5.07 3.52
CA MET A 190 -2.09 4.87 2.09
C MET A 190 -0.72 4.27 1.72
N GLU A 191 -0.71 3.37 0.74
CA GLU A 191 0.50 2.75 0.19
C GLU A 191 0.60 2.99 -1.31
N LEU A 192 1.73 3.52 -1.76
CA LEU A 192 2.14 3.46 -3.16
C LEU A 192 3.03 2.23 -3.36
N ARG A 193 2.50 1.23 -4.07
CA ARG A 193 3.17 -0.03 -4.38
C ARG A 193 3.75 0.03 -5.78
N LEU A 194 5.04 -0.23 -5.92
CA LEU A 194 5.75 -0.31 -7.20
C LEU A 194 6.24 -1.75 -7.42
N SER A 195 5.99 -2.28 -8.61
CA SER A 195 6.48 -3.59 -9.04
C SER A 195 7.01 -3.54 -10.47
N PRO A 196 7.94 -4.43 -10.86
CA PRO A 196 8.32 -4.65 -12.24
C PRO A 196 7.10 -4.97 -13.11
N ARG A 197 7.21 -4.68 -14.41
CA ARG A 197 6.16 -4.97 -15.38
C ARG A 197 6.04 -6.43 -15.77
#